data_AF-A0A021VU30-F1
#
_entry.id   AF-A0A021VU30-F1
#
_cell.length_a   1.000
_cell.length_b   1.000
_cell.length_c   1.000
_cell.angle_alpha   90.00
_cell.angle_beta   90.00
_cell.angle_gamma   90.00
#
_symmetry.space_group_name_H-M   'P 1'
#
loop_
_entity.id
_entity.type
_entity.pdbx_description
1 polymer ?
#
loop_
_entity_poly.entity_id
_entity_poly.type
_entity_poly.pdbx_seq_one_letter_code
_entity_poly.pdbx_strand_id
1 'polypeptide(L)'
;MTVLEVPRGMVRAALSAVVPHAGKESDDTPHLGRVRFYPTAGDLLIWATDHVTTGLARLDGPEYLAPELTGWDMPAAAVKKVLAVFQGPSNPDARSMWNDELMRVEVRPERVTFTEVGQIVDGQSLTVARIVPAGDDRYPDVPRMLVDALEHATTRPGGTARANLTALARFTAAAKAFNGDASLAHLIPLLDGDHLLLRLGHRFTGLCPTWPADAEREGLARAQAAVRETSTWWTALLEPHQRPVPVVVPEAVMDDLRDQATEALRDGATKVTLHVVRDGGDR
;
A
#
# COMPACT_ATOMS: atom_id res chain seq x y z
N MET A 1 8.17 18.74 -5.82
CA MET A 1 7.62 17.84 -6.87
C MET A 1 8.22 16.48 -6.62
N THR A 2 7.42 15.42 -6.62
CA THR A 2 7.94 14.06 -6.37
C THR A 2 7.71 13.19 -7.58
N VAL A 3 8.69 12.36 -7.91
CA VAL A 3 8.64 11.43 -9.03
C VAL A 3 9.00 10.05 -8.49
N LEU A 4 8.19 9.05 -8.83
CA LEU A 4 8.45 7.65 -8.50
C LEU A 4 8.25 6.77 -9.73
N GLU A 5 9.13 5.79 -9.90
CA GLU A 5 9.03 4.79 -10.96
C GLU A 5 8.73 3.44 -10.33
N VAL A 6 7.66 2.80 -10.78
CA VAL A 6 7.10 1.58 -10.19
C VAL A 6 6.59 0.67 -11.31
N PRO A 7 6.66 -0.67 -11.17
CA PRO A 7 6.17 -1.58 -12.21
C PRO A 7 4.70 -1.32 -12.54
N ARG A 8 4.36 -1.23 -13.83
CA ARG A 8 3.00 -0.93 -14.33
C ARG A 8 2.00 -1.96 -13.85
N GLY A 9 2.39 -3.23 -13.90
CA GLY A 9 1.58 -4.34 -13.41
C GLY A 9 1.19 -4.15 -11.95
N MET A 10 2.15 -3.75 -11.11
CA MET A 10 1.94 -3.54 -9.68
C MET A 10 1.05 -2.33 -9.39
N VAL A 11 1.25 -1.20 -10.08
CA VAL A 11 0.36 -0.03 -9.96
C VAL A 11 -1.06 -0.39 -10.34
N ARG A 12 -1.24 -1.02 -11.51
CA ARG A 12 -2.55 -1.41 -11.98
C ARG A 12 -3.21 -2.41 -11.01
N ALA A 13 -2.45 -3.39 -10.51
CA ALA A 13 -2.96 -4.39 -9.59
C ALA A 13 -3.41 -3.76 -8.26
N ALA A 14 -2.56 -2.92 -7.66
CA ALA A 14 -2.86 -2.23 -6.42
C ALA A 14 -4.10 -1.31 -6.55
N LEU A 15 -4.16 -0.49 -7.59
CA LEU A 15 -5.31 0.39 -7.84
C LEU A 15 -6.61 -0.41 -8.07
N SER A 16 -6.53 -1.51 -8.83
CA SER A 16 -7.68 -2.39 -9.09
C SER A 16 -8.16 -3.09 -7.81
N ALA A 17 -7.24 -3.41 -6.91
CA ALA A 17 -7.53 -4.06 -5.65
C ALA A 17 -8.18 -3.11 -4.63
N VAL A 18 -7.73 -1.86 -4.53
CA VAL A 18 -8.19 -0.91 -3.50
C VAL A 18 -9.42 -0.11 -3.91
N VAL A 19 -9.55 0.29 -5.18
CA VAL A 19 -10.65 1.18 -5.62
C VAL A 19 -12.07 0.66 -5.33
N PRO A 20 -12.37 -0.66 -5.32
CA PRO A 20 -13.69 -1.15 -4.94
C PRO A 20 -14.07 -0.88 -3.49
N HIS A 21 -13.08 -0.62 -2.63
CA HIS A 21 -13.26 -0.28 -1.22
C HIS A 21 -13.47 1.21 -1.00
N ALA A 22 -13.33 2.07 -2.01
CA ALA A 22 -13.60 3.50 -1.84
C ALA A 22 -15.11 3.74 -1.68
N GLY A 23 -15.51 4.37 -0.57
CA GLY A 23 -16.90 4.77 -0.33
C GLY A 23 -17.41 5.80 -1.32
N LYS A 24 -18.64 6.27 -1.11
CA LYS A 24 -19.18 7.41 -1.87
C LYS A 24 -19.02 8.67 -1.04
N GLU A 25 -18.54 9.74 -1.67
CA GLU A 25 -18.57 11.07 -1.07
C GLU A 25 -20.03 11.50 -0.86
N SER A 26 -20.32 12.04 0.32
CA SER A 26 -21.63 12.58 0.71
C SER A 26 -21.43 13.69 1.74
N ASP A 27 -22.48 14.44 2.06
CA ASP A 27 -22.43 15.50 3.07
C ASP A 27 -21.99 14.97 4.46
N ASP A 28 -22.40 13.74 4.80
CA ASP A 28 -22.04 13.09 6.08
C ASP A 28 -20.62 12.47 6.06
N THR A 29 -20.14 12.09 4.87
CA THR A 29 -18.84 11.44 4.69
C THR A 29 -18.06 12.08 3.54
N PRO A 30 -17.69 13.37 3.65
CA PRO A 30 -17.05 14.11 2.56
C PRO A 30 -15.63 13.60 2.28
N HIS A 31 -15.07 12.81 3.20
CA HIS A 31 -13.77 12.19 3.04
C HIS A 31 -13.80 10.83 2.36
N LEU A 32 -14.96 10.23 2.11
CA LEU A 32 -15.01 8.98 1.33
C LEU A 32 -14.90 9.28 -0.17
N GLY A 33 -14.82 8.24 -1.01
CA GLY A 33 -14.69 8.43 -2.46
C GLY A 33 -13.29 8.80 -2.94
N ARG A 34 -12.27 8.61 -2.10
CA ARG A 34 -10.86 8.78 -2.45
C ARG A 34 -10.03 7.52 -2.20
N VAL A 35 -8.88 7.46 -2.84
CA VAL A 35 -7.82 6.48 -2.65
C VAL A 35 -6.60 7.23 -2.18
N ARG A 36 -6.05 6.83 -1.03
CA ARG A 36 -4.88 7.44 -0.42
C ARG A 36 -3.63 6.71 -0.84
N PHE A 37 -2.58 7.47 -1.09
CA PHE A 37 -1.24 7.02 -1.39
C PHE A 37 -0.31 7.60 -0.33
N TYR A 38 0.53 6.76 0.25
CA TYR A 38 1.43 7.17 1.30
C TYR A 38 2.82 6.55 1.09
N PRO A 39 3.83 7.38 0.80
CA PRO A 39 5.21 6.91 0.74
C PRO A 39 5.71 6.55 2.15
N THR A 40 6.46 5.46 2.25
CA THR A 40 7.20 5.04 3.44
C THR A 40 8.69 4.91 3.09
N ALA A 41 9.53 4.45 4.01
CA ALA A 41 10.98 4.37 3.79
C ALA A 41 11.41 3.45 2.62
N GLY A 42 10.56 2.51 2.19
CA GLY A 42 10.84 1.64 1.04
C GLY A 42 9.61 1.21 0.24
N ASP A 43 8.42 1.66 0.64
CA ASP A 43 7.17 1.19 0.06
C ASP A 43 6.22 2.34 -0.23
N LEU A 44 5.39 2.15 -1.25
CA LEU A 44 4.20 2.94 -1.47
C LEU A 44 2.99 2.17 -0.97
N LEU A 45 2.36 2.68 0.09
CA LEU A 45 1.09 2.18 0.60
C LEU A 45 -0.05 2.86 -0.15
N ILE A 46 -1.05 2.10 -0.56
CA ILE A 46 -2.25 2.61 -1.23
C ILE A 46 -3.48 2.03 -0.56
N TRP A 47 -4.43 2.84 -0.13
CA TRP A 47 -5.65 2.31 0.50
C TRP A 47 -6.92 3.06 0.19
N ALA A 48 -8.03 2.34 0.36
CA ALA A 48 -9.36 2.90 0.35
C ALA A 48 -10.26 2.23 1.38
N THR A 49 -11.28 2.95 1.83
CA THR A 49 -12.32 2.43 2.71
C THR A 49 -13.66 3.10 2.44
N ASP A 50 -14.74 2.38 2.79
CA ASP A 50 -16.10 2.87 2.85
C ASP A 50 -16.69 2.72 4.26
N HIS A 51 -15.82 2.65 5.27
CA HIS A 51 -16.09 2.32 6.67
C HIS A 51 -16.60 0.90 6.93
N VAL A 52 -17.11 0.20 5.92
CA VAL A 52 -17.50 -1.20 6.01
C VAL A 52 -16.32 -2.09 5.66
N THR A 53 -15.70 -1.85 4.50
CA THR A 53 -14.53 -2.60 4.04
C THR A 53 -13.32 -1.70 3.95
N THR A 54 -12.15 -2.30 4.09
CA THR A 54 -10.87 -1.65 3.83
C THR A 54 -10.06 -2.51 2.86
N GLY A 55 -9.29 -1.84 2.00
CA GLY A 55 -8.28 -2.48 1.17
C GLY A 55 -7.02 -1.65 1.22
N LEU A 56 -5.91 -2.28 1.58
CA LEU A 56 -4.56 -1.73 1.62
C LEU A 56 -3.69 -2.56 0.69
N ALA A 57 -3.15 -1.92 -0.35
CA ALA A 57 -2.14 -2.48 -1.22
C ALA A 57 -0.77 -1.88 -0.91
N ARG A 58 0.27 -2.68 -1.12
CA ARG A 58 1.67 -2.28 -1.02
C ARG A 58 2.37 -2.52 -2.34
N LEU A 59 3.14 -1.53 -2.75
CA LEU A 59 4.11 -1.62 -3.83
C LEU A 59 5.47 -1.35 -3.24
N ASP A 60 6.47 -2.09 -3.69
CA ASP A 60 7.86 -1.73 -3.39
C ASP A 60 8.13 -0.41 -4.12
N GLY A 61 8.48 0.62 -3.35
CA GLY A 61 8.69 1.97 -3.83
C GLY A 61 10.15 2.21 -4.21
N PRO A 62 10.46 3.31 -4.92
CA PRO A 62 11.84 3.73 -5.09
C PRO A 62 12.46 4.03 -3.72
N GLU A 63 13.72 3.64 -3.53
CA GLU A 63 14.48 3.82 -2.27
C GLU A 63 14.59 5.29 -1.81
N TYR A 64 14.29 6.26 -2.69
CA TYR A 64 14.34 7.68 -2.38
C TYR A 64 13.00 8.35 -2.69
N LEU A 65 12.28 8.71 -1.63
CA LEU A 65 11.12 9.59 -1.69
C LEU A 65 11.53 10.94 -1.13
N ALA A 66 11.17 12.02 -1.83
CA ALA A 66 11.43 13.37 -1.35
C ALA A 66 10.76 13.54 0.04
N PRO A 67 11.49 14.01 1.07
CA PRO A 67 10.99 14.11 2.44
C PRO A 67 9.74 15.00 2.60
N GLU A 68 9.42 15.80 1.59
CA GLU A 68 8.26 16.69 1.54
C GLU A 68 6.94 15.99 1.18
N LEU A 69 6.95 14.72 0.74
CA LEU A 69 5.72 14.05 0.33
C LEU A 69 5.03 13.36 1.51
N THR A 70 4.07 14.06 2.13
CA THR A 70 3.28 13.58 3.27
C THR A 70 2.16 12.58 2.91
N GLY A 71 2.15 12.07 1.67
CA GLY A 71 1.04 11.34 1.07
C GLY A 71 0.14 12.23 0.21
N TRP A 72 -0.68 11.59 -0.62
CA TRP A 72 -1.62 12.26 -1.50
C TRP A 72 -2.86 11.41 -1.73
N ASP A 73 -3.97 12.07 -2.01
CA ASP A 73 -5.23 11.41 -2.28
C ASP A 73 -5.65 11.63 -3.74
N MET A 74 -6.37 10.67 -4.30
CA MET A 74 -7.00 10.80 -5.61
C MET A 74 -8.48 10.46 -5.50
N PRO A 75 -9.37 11.16 -6.22
CA PRO A 75 -10.76 10.75 -6.34
C PRO A 75 -10.84 9.31 -6.91
N ALA A 76 -11.73 8.48 -6.37
CA ALA A 76 -11.93 7.11 -6.87
C ALA A 76 -12.32 7.10 -8.36
N ALA A 77 -13.04 8.13 -8.82
CA ALA A 77 -13.33 8.32 -10.24
C ALA A 77 -12.07 8.56 -11.08
N ALA A 78 -11.09 9.31 -10.55
CA ALA A 78 -9.79 9.50 -11.21
C ALA A 78 -8.99 8.20 -11.25
N VAL A 79 -8.99 7.41 -10.19
CA VAL A 79 -8.36 6.06 -10.18
C VAL A 79 -9.00 5.15 -11.24
N LYS A 80 -10.33 5.16 -11.36
CA LYS A 80 -11.02 4.42 -12.43
C LYS A 80 -10.61 4.89 -13.84
N LYS A 81 -10.39 6.19 -14.04
CA LYS A 81 -9.85 6.72 -15.30
C LYS A 81 -8.43 6.22 -15.58
N VAL A 82 -7.56 6.21 -14.58
CA VAL A 82 -6.20 5.62 -14.69
C VAL A 82 -6.29 4.15 -15.11
N LEU A 83 -7.13 3.35 -14.44
CA LEU A 83 -7.36 1.94 -14.78
C LEU A 83 -7.97 1.75 -16.18
N ALA A 84 -8.73 2.72 -16.69
CA ALA A 84 -9.32 2.66 -18.03
C ALA A 84 -8.32 3.01 -19.13
N VAL A 85 -7.37 3.91 -18.87
CA VAL A 85 -6.32 4.31 -19.82
C VAL A 85 -5.22 3.26 -19.90
N PHE A 86 -4.64 2.88 -18.76
CA PHE A 86 -3.48 1.97 -18.72
C PHE A 86 -3.93 0.51 -18.64
N GLN A 87 -4.53 0.01 -19.72
CA GLN A 87 -4.97 -1.38 -19.82
C GLN A 87 -3.82 -2.28 -20.25
N GLY A 88 -3.53 -3.29 -19.43
CA GLY A 88 -2.60 -4.35 -19.83
C GLY A 88 -3.15 -5.15 -21.02
N PRO A 89 -2.28 -5.69 -21.88
CA PRO A 89 -2.69 -6.45 -23.06
C PRO A 89 -3.46 -7.72 -22.67
N SER A 90 -4.29 -8.20 -23.60
CA SER A 90 -5.10 -9.42 -23.42
C SER A 90 -4.27 -10.71 -23.50
N ASN A 91 -3.21 -10.70 -24.31
CA ASN A 91 -2.27 -11.81 -24.49
C ASN A 91 -1.39 -12.01 -23.23
N PRO A 92 -1.24 -13.25 -22.71
CA PRO A 92 -0.45 -13.53 -21.50
C PRO A 92 1.03 -13.14 -21.58
N ASP A 93 1.71 -13.44 -22.68
CA ASP A 93 3.15 -13.17 -22.85
C ASP A 93 3.40 -11.66 -22.90
N ALA A 94 2.61 -10.95 -23.70
CA ALA A 94 2.65 -9.50 -23.78
C ALA A 94 2.29 -8.86 -22.42
N ARG A 95 1.40 -9.48 -21.65
CA ARG A 95 1.01 -8.98 -20.32
C ARG A 95 2.13 -9.14 -19.31
N SER A 96 2.86 -10.24 -19.35
CA SER A 96 4.02 -10.45 -18.49
C SER A 96 5.05 -9.35 -18.72
N MET A 97 5.42 -9.09 -19.99
CA MET A 97 6.35 -8.01 -20.33
C MET A 97 5.81 -6.63 -19.91
N TRP A 98 4.54 -6.35 -20.20
CA TRP A 98 3.91 -5.08 -19.84
C TRP A 98 3.87 -4.85 -18.32
N ASN A 99 3.73 -5.91 -17.52
CA ASN A 99 3.69 -5.81 -16.07
C ASN A 99 5.04 -5.35 -15.49
N ASP A 100 6.15 -5.80 -16.10
CA ASP A 100 7.52 -5.52 -15.66
C ASP A 100 8.03 -4.15 -16.12
N GLU A 101 7.40 -3.57 -17.15
CA GLU A 101 7.69 -2.19 -17.59
C GLU A 101 7.35 -1.16 -16.50
N LEU A 102 8.09 -0.04 -16.48
CA LEU A 102 7.94 0.99 -15.46
C LEU A 102 6.84 2.00 -15.81
N MET A 103 6.14 2.45 -14.76
CA MET A 103 5.23 3.59 -14.75
C MET A 103 5.89 4.71 -13.94
N ARG A 104 6.06 5.87 -14.55
CA ARG A 104 6.46 7.09 -13.83
C ARG A 104 5.21 7.75 -13.27
N VAL A 105 5.21 8.04 -11.98
CA VAL A 105 4.15 8.77 -11.29
C VAL A 105 4.74 10.07 -10.76
N GLU A 106 4.33 11.19 -11.36
CA GLU A 106 4.72 12.54 -10.94
C GLU A 106 3.63 13.16 -10.06
N VAL A 107 3.97 13.45 -8.81
CA VAL A 107 3.08 14.09 -7.84
C VAL A 107 3.45 15.57 -7.71
N ARG A 108 2.48 16.42 -8.04
CA ARG A 108 2.53 17.88 -7.91
C ARG A 108 1.48 18.34 -6.87
N PRO A 109 1.46 19.62 -6.46
CA PRO A 109 0.51 20.09 -5.45
C PRO A 109 -0.96 19.78 -5.78
N GLU A 110 -1.38 19.96 -7.04
CA GLU A 110 -2.80 19.85 -7.43
C GLU A 110 -3.10 18.67 -8.37
N ARG A 111 -2.06 17.94 -8.81
CA ARG A 111 -2.22 16.90 -9.83
C ARG A 111 -1.23 15.76 -9.67
N VAL A 112 -1.65 14.60 -10.16
CA VAL A 112 -0.82 13.40 -10.31
C VAL A 112 -0.78 13.05 -11.79
N THR A 113 0.41 12.80 -12.34
CA THR A 113 0.59 12.38 -13.72
C THR A 113 1.18 10.98 -13.75
N PHE A 114 0.53 10.06 -14.46
CA PHE A 114 0.99 8.71 -14.72
C PHE A 114 1.51 8.66 -16.15
N THR A 115 2.72 8.16 -16.37
CA THR A 115 3.35 8.06 -17.69
C THR A 115 4.00 6.69 -17.86
N GLU A 116 3.68 6.02 -18.96
CA GLU A 116 4.36 4.79 -19.37
C GLU A 116 5.81 5.10 -19.75
N VAL A 117 6.79 4.54 -19.02
CA VAL A 117 8.21 4.78 -19.32
C VAL A 117 8.63 3.87 -20.47
N GLY A 118 9.04 4.47 -21.59
CA GLY A 118 9.51 3.73 -22.75
C GLY A 118 11.04 3.76 -22.87
N GLN A 119 11.59 2.85 -23.69
CA GLN A 119 13.05 2.78 -23.92
C GLN A 119 13.58 3.91 -24.80
N ILE A 120 12.77 4.41 -25.73
CA ILE A 120 13.14 5.46 -26.70
C ILE A 120 12.23 6.69 -26.55
N VAL A 121 10.93 6.45 -26.43
CA VAL A 121 9.91 7.48 -26.23
C VAL A 121 8.94 6.97 -25.18
N ASP A 122 8.59 7.82 -24.22
CA ASP A 122 7.54 7.53 -23.25
C ASP A 122 6.20 7.27 -23.96
N GLY A 123 5.43 6.35 -23.40
CA GLY A 123 4.15 5.89 -23.94
C GLY A 123 2.99 6.82 -23.55
N GLN A 124 1.87 6.22 -23.16
CA GLN A 124 0.69 6.99 -22.77
C GLN A 124 0.96 7.79 -21.48
N SER A 125 0.34 8.97 -21.37
CA SER A 125 0.36 9.79 -20.16
C SER A 125 -1.04 10.27 -19.80
N LEU A 126 -1.35 10.26 -18.50
CA LEU A 126 -2.62 10.74 -17.96
C LEU A 126 -2.38 11.59 -16.72
N THR A 127 -2.92 12.81 -16.75
CA THR A 127 -2.92 13.71 -15.59
C THR A 127 -4.30 13.76 -14.95
N VAL A 128 -4.34 13.61 -13.63
CA VAL A 128 -5.56 13.62 -12.83
C VAL A 128 -5.43 14.56 -11.63
N ALA A 129 -6.58 15.02 -11.12
CA ALA A 129 -6.61 15.89 -9.94
C ALA A 129 -6.10 15.14 -8.70
N ARG A 130 -5.27 15.82 -7.92
CA ARG A 130 -4.88 15.41 -6.57
C ARG A 130 -5.82 16.07 -5.57
N ILE A 131 -6.26 15.30 -4.57
CA ILE A 131 -6.84 15.86 -3.35
C ILE A 131 -5.67 16.11 -2.39
N VAL A 132 -5.53 17.35 -1.94
CA VAL A 132 -4.60 17.71 -0.86
C VAL A 132 -5.39 17.61 0.43
N PRO A 133 -5.06 16.65 1.33
CA PRO A 133 -5.62 16.63 2.68
C PRO A 133 -5.51 18.00 3.34
N ALA A 134 -6.64 18.58 3.75
CA ALA A 134 -6.64 19.78 4.58
C ALA A 134 -6.02 19.49 5.96
N GLY A 135 -5.63 20.53 6.71
CA GLY A 135 -4.97 20.37 8.01
C GLY A 135 -5.80 19.62 9.06
N ASP A 136 -7.12 19.52 8.87
CA ASP A 136 -8.08 18.80 9.69
C ASP A 136 -8.63 17.53 9.02
N ASP A 137 -7.94 17.00 8.00
CA ASP A 137 -8.41 15.85 7.24
C ASP A 137 -8.66 14.62 8.13
N ARG A 138 -9.89 14.12 8.08
CA ARG A 138 -10.40 13.00 8.89
C ARG A 138 -10.44 11.68 8.14
N TYR A 139 -9.73 11.58 7.02
CA TYR A 139 -9.69 10.34 6.27
C TYR A 139 -9.14 9.18 7.13
N PRO A 140 -9.78 8.00 7.15
CA PRO A 140 -9.36 6.90 8.01
C PRO A 140 -7.90 6.46 7.77
N ASP A 141 -7.21 6.29 8.89
CA ASP A 141 -5.89 5.66 8.94
C ASP A 141 -6.06 4.14 8.89
N VAL A 142 -6.37 3.63 7.69
CA VAL A 142 -6.57 2.20 7.44
C VAL A 142 -5.36 1.36 7.87
N PRO A 143 -4.10 1.75 7.59
CA PRO A 143 -2.97 0.98 8.06
C PRO A 143 -2.95 0.83 9.59
N ARG A 144 -3.15 1.91 10.35
CA ARG A 144 -3.23 1.82 11.82
C ARG A 144 -4.41 0.96 12.29
N MET A 145 -5.58 1.10 11.66
CA MET A 145 -6.72 0.22 11.96
C MET A 145 -6.39 -1.26 11.71
N LEU A 146 -5.63 -1.58 10.66
CA LEU A 146 -5.20 -2.95 10.37
C LEU A 146 -4.17 -3.45 11.38
N VAL A 147 -3.24 -2.60 11.83
CA VAL A 147 -2.29 -2.94 12.92
C VAL A 147 -3.04 -3.22 14.20
N ASP A 148 -3.93 -2.31 14.62
CA ASP A 148 -4.72 -2.49 15.83
C ASP A 148 -5.54 -3.80 15.74
N ALA A 149 -6.16 -4.07 14.59
CA ALA A 149 -6.89 -5.31 14.35
C ALA A 149 -5.99 -6.56 14.38
N LEU A 150 -4.74 -6.47 13.92
CA LEU A 150 -3.76 -7.56 13.92
C LEU A 150 -3.12 -7.79 15.30
N GLU A 151 -2.85 -6.74 16.06
CA GLU A 151 -2.29 -6.83 17.42
C GLU A 151 -3.30 -7.39 18.41
N HIS A 152 -4.56 -6.96 18.26
CA HIS A 152 -5.68 -7.47 19.06
C HIS A 152 -6.34 -8.69 18.42
N ALA A 153 -5.79 -9.18 17.29
CA ALA A 153 -6.22 -10.41 16.64
C ALA A 153 -5.93 -11.61 17.54
N THR A 154 -6.86 -11.88 18.42
CA THR A 154 -7.03 -13.23 18.92
C THR A 154 -7.69 -13.99 17.77
N THR A 155 -7.09 -15.09 17.29
CA THR A 155 -7.64 -15.82 16.13
C THR A 155 -8.59 -16.89 16.61
N ARG A 156 -9.82 -16.96 16.09
CA ARG A 156 -10.75 -18.05 16.44
C ARG A 156 -10.51 -19.21 15.47
N PRO A 157 -9.77 -20.25 15.87
CA PRO A 157 -9.29 -21.21 14.90
C PRO A 157 -10.46 -22.10 14.44
N GLY A 158 -10.60 -22.30 13.12
CA GLY A 158 -11.70 -23.10 12.56
C GLY A 158 -13.09 -22.48 12.74
N GLY A 159 -13.15 -21.17 13.02
CA GLY A 159 -14.39 -20.42 12.98
C GLY A 159 -14.87 -20.29 11.55
N THR A 160 -16.10 -20.70 11.29
CA THR A 160 -16.84 -20.26 10.12
C THR A 160 -17.31 -18.83 10.42
N ALA A 161 -17.26 -17.97 9.42
CA ALA A 161 -17.71 -16.59 9.52
C ALA A 161 -18.61 -16.28 8.32
N ARG A 162 -19.72 -15.62 8.57
CA ARG A 162 -20.57 -15.10 7.51
C ARG A 162 -20.17 -13.64 7.29
N ALA A 163 -20.23 -13.22 6.04
CA ALA A 163 -19.94 -11.84 5.66
C ALA A 163 -20.97 -11.41 4.62
N ASN A 164 -21.11 -10.10 4.48
CA ASN A 164 -21.90 -9.54 3.40
C ASN A 164 -21.27 -9.94 2.04
N LEU A 165 -22.03 -10.61 1.17
CA LEU A 165 -21.52 -11.07 -0.12
C LEU A 165 -21.04 -9.92 -1.02
N THR A 166 -21.68 -8.76 -0.97
CA THR A 166 -21.25 -7.56 -1.70
C THR A 166 -19.92 -7.03 -1.16
N ALA A 167 -19.70 -7.10 0.16
CA ALA A 167 -18.41 -6.75 0.77
C ALA A 167 -17.31 -7.74 0.34
N LEU A 168 -17.59 -9.04 0.39
CA LEU A 168 -16.65 -10.08 -0.07
C LEU A 168 -16.33 -9.97 -1.56
N ALA A 169 -17.32 -9.65 -2.38
CA ALA A 169 -17.14 -9.52 -3.82
C ALA A 169 -16.08 -8.48 -4.20
N ARG A 170 -15.85 -7.46 -3.38
CA ARG A 170 -14.80 -6.45 -3.61
C ARG A 170 -13.40 -7.06 -3.57
N PHE A 171 -13.16 -8.04 -2.69
CA PHE A 171 -11.87 -8.73 -2.63
C PHE A 171 -11.63 -9.67 -3.81
N THR A 172 -12.66 -10.04 -4.57
CA THR A 172 -12.45 -10.78 -5.82
C THR A 172 -11.70 -9.92 -6.85
N ALA A 173 -11.85 -8.59 -6.80
CA ALA A 173 -11.07 -7.68 -7.62
C ALA A 173 -9.59 -7.71 -7.21
N ALA A 174 -9.29 -7.68 -5.90
CA ALA A 174 -7.93 -7.83 -5.40
C ALA A 174 -7.30 -9.16 -5.80
N ALA A 175 -8.02 -10.27 -5.61
CA ALA A 175 -7.55 -11.60 -5.99
C ALA A 175 -7.27 -11.71 -7.50
N LYS A 176 -8.14 -11.15 -8.35
CA LYS A 176 -7.93 -11.10 -9.81
C LYS A 176 -6.76 -10.20 -10.20
N ALA A 177 -6.61 -9.07 -9.52
CA ALA A 177 -5.59 -8.08 -9.79
C ALA A 177 -4.17 -8.62 -9.53
N PHE A 178 -4.00 -9.40 -8.45
CA PHE A 178 -2.73 -10.01 -8.06
C PHE A 178 -2.57 -11.48 -8.50
N ASN A 179 -3.45 -11.98 -9.38
CA ASN A 179 -3.45 -13.39 -9.79
C ASN A 179 -2.18 -13.69 -10.60
N GLY A 180 -1.22 -14.37 -9.96
CA GLY A 180 0.14 -14.61 -10.46
C GLY A 180 1.17 -14.65 -9.32
N ASP A 181 1.01 -13.79 -8.31
CA ASP A 181 1.99 -13.63 -7.19
C ASP A 181 1.49 -14.17 -5.84
N ALA A 182 0.18 -14.28 -5.64
CA ALA A 182 -0.40 -14.77 -4.39
C ALA A 182 -1.40 -15.89 -4.68
N SER A 183 -0.94 -17.14 -4.63
CA SER A 183 -1.74 -18.34 -4.87
C SER A 183 -2.67 -18.70 -3.70
N LEU A 184 -2.62 -17.96 -2.58
CA LEU A 184 -3.43 -18.24 -1.40
C LEU A 184 -3.99 -16.95 -0.80
N ALA A 185 -5.32 -16.85 -0.81
CA ALA A 185 -6.04 -15.86 -0.03
C ALA A 185 -6.22 -16.39 1.39
N HIS A 186 -5.62 -15.74 2.38
CA HIS A 186 -5.82 -16.10 3.78
C HIS A 186 -7.02 -15.33 4.32
N LEU A 187 -7.99 -16.08 4.85
CA LEU A 187 -9.16 -15.55 5.53
C LEU A 187 -9.02 -15.83 7.03
N ILE A 188 -8.89 -14.78 7.83
CA ILE A 188 -8.64 -14.90 9.27
C ILE A 188 -9.80 -14.26 10.03
N PRO A 189 -10.64 -15.05 10.73
CA PRO A 189 -11.63 -14.53 11.66
C PRO A 189 -10.93 -14.01 12.92
N LEU A 190 -11.20 -12.78 13.31
CA LEU A 190 -10.76 -12.20 14.59
C LEU A 190 -11.71 -12.67 15.71
N LEU A 191 -11.25 -12.86 16.96
CA LEU A 191 -11.92 -13.68 18.01
C LEU A 191 -13.24 -13.09 18.50
N ASP A 192 -13.45 -11.78 18.38
CA ASP A 192 -14.75 -11.15 18.59
C ASP A 192 -15.76 -11.49 17.47
N GLY A 193 -15.32 -12.13 16.38
CA GLY A 193 -16.15 -12.60 15.28
C GLY A 193 -16.58 -11.48 14.31
N ASP A 194 -16.17 -10.25 14.57
CA ASP A 194 -16.69 -9.06 13.90
C ASP A 194 -16.00 -8.74 12.60
N HIS A 195 -14.83 -9.31 12.32
CA HIS A 195 -14.09 -9.01 11.08
C HIS A 195 -13.39 -10.24 10.48
N LEU A 196 -13.37 -10.27 9.15
CA LEU A 196 -12.50 -11.08 8.29
C LEU A 196 -11.32 -10.25 7.84
N LEU A 197 -10.12 -10.75 8.10
CA LEU A 197 -8.93 -10.28 7.40
C LEU A 197 -8.72 -11.12 6.14
N LEU A 198 -8.63 -10.46 4.98
CA LEU A 198 -8.21 -11.06 3.72
C LEU A 198 -6.78 -10.63 3.39
N ARG A 199 -5.92 -11.59 3.07
CA ARG A 199 -4.52 -11.32 2.68
C ARG A 199 -4.15 -12.02 1.38
N LEU A 200 -3.46 -11.31 0.50
CA LEU A 200 -2.87 -11.85 -0.74
C LEU A 200 -1.35 -11.64 -0.67
N GLY A 201 -0.65 -12.66 -0.15
CA GLY A 201 0.78 -12.60 0.12
C GLY A 201 1.15 -11.41 1.01
N HIS A 202 2.12 -10.63 0.55
CA HIS A 202 2.58 -9.37 1.17
C HIS A 202 2.09 -8.11 0.45
N ARG A 203 1.33 -8.27 -0.64
CA ARG A 203 0.94 -7.18 -1.55
C ARG A 203 -0.39 -6.54 -1.20
N PHE A 204 -1.30 -7.27 -0.56
CA PHE A 204 -2.62 -6.76 -0.23
C PHE A 204 -3.14 -7.32 1.08
N THR A 205 -3.71 -6.43 1.89
CA THR A 205 -4.44 -6.75 3.11
C THR A 205 -5.77 -6.00 3.08
N GLY A 206 -6.85 -6.68 3.42
CA GLY A 206 -8.17 -6.09 3.50
C GLY A 206 -8.94 -6.57 4.72
N LEU A 207 -9.85 -5.73 5.19
CA LEU A 207 -10.72 -6.04 6.32
C LEU A 207 -12.17 -5.92 5.86
N CYS A 208 -13.03 -6.84 6.26
CA CYS A 208 -14.47 -6.67 6.15
C CYS A 208 -15.18 -7.21 7.38
N PRO A 209 -16.41 -6.76 7.67
CA PRO A 209 -17.11 -7.20 8.85
C PRO A 209 -17.62 -8.61 8.63
N THR A 210 -17.55 -9.41 9.69
CA THR A 210 -18.13 -10.74 9.76
C THR A 210 -19.10 -10.84 10.91
N TRP A 211 -19.77 -11.97 10.94
CA TRP A 211 -20.57 -12.44 12.04
C TRP A 211 -20.37 -13.96 12.16
N PRO A 212 -20.47 -14.53 13.38
CA PRO A 212 -20.23 -15.95 13.60
C PRO A 212 -21.06 -16.82 12.66
N ALA A 213 -20.46 -17.89 12.12
CA ALA A 213 -21.19 -18.87 11.29
C ALA A 213 -21.32 -20.25 11.93
N ASP A 214 -20.90 -20.38 13.19
CA ASP A 214 -21.06 -21.53 14.10
C ASP A 214 -20.05 -22.68 13.89
N ALA A 215 -19.39 -23.05 15.00
CA ALA A 215 -18.04 -23.62 15.13
C ALA A 215 -17.73 -25.00 14.50
N GLU A 216 -16.42 -25.20 14.29
CA GLU A 216 -15.65 -26.43 14.01
C GLU A 216 -15.73 -27.03 12.61
N ARG A 217 -14.68 -27.62 12.01
CA ARG A 217 -13.19 -27.69 12.12
C ARG A 217 -12.77 -28.47 10.83
N GLU A 218 -11.64 -28.31 10.16
CA GLU A 218 -10.27 -28.56 10.60
C GLU A 218 -9.32 -28.33 9.38
N GLY A 219 -8.24 -27.56 9.51
CA GLY A 219 -7.32 -27.30 8.37
C GLY A 219 -6.21 -26.27 8.63
N LEU A 220 -5.61 -26.28 9.82
CA LEU A 220 -5.12 -25.04 10.46
C LEU A 220 -3.59 -24.90 10.63
N ALA A 221 -2.82 -25.97 10.85
CA ALA A 221 -1.44 -25.83 11.33
C ALA A 221 -0.45 -25.22 10.31
N ARG A 222 -0.70 -25.36 9.00
CA ARG A 222 0.18 -24.83 7.94
C ARG A 222 -0.06 -23.36 7.63
N ALA A 223 -1.27 -22.85 7.86
CA ALA A 223 -1.62 -21.46 7.59
C ALA A 223 -1.13 -20.50 8.70
N GLN A 224 -0.91 -20.98 9.92
CA GLN A 224 -0.60 -20.16 11.11
C GLN A 224 0.85 -19.69 11.24
N ALA A 225 1.81 -20.35 10.59
CA ALA A 225 3.22 -19.93 10.62
C ALA A 225 3.47 -18.73 9.69
N ALA A 226 2.94 -18.77 8.46
CA ALA A 226 3.06 -17.69 7.48
C ALA A 226 2.33 -16.40 7.90
N VAL A 227 1.22 -16.52 8.64
CA VAL A 227 0.44 -15.36 9.09
C VAL A 227 1.20 -14.50 10.11
N ARG A 228 1.90 -15.14 11.06
CA ARG A 228 2.60 -14.45 12.16
C ARG A 228 3.81 -13.66 11.67
N GLU A 229 4.62 -14.25 10.80
CA GLU A 229 5.79 -13.60 10.21
C GLU A 229 5.42 -12.31 9.47
N THR A 230 4.32 -12.32 8.71
CA THR A 230 3.88 -11.11 8.00
C THR A 230 3.14 -10.11 8.89
N SER A 231 2.55 -10.53 10.01
CA SER A 231 1.91 -9.61 10.96
C SER A 231 2.96 -8.74 11.65
N THR A 232 4.04 -9.35 12.14
CA THR A 232 5.20 -8.63 12.70
C THR A 232 5.81 -7.68 11.67
N TRP A 233 5.89 -8.11 10.41
CA TRP A 233 6.39 -7.28 9.33
C TRP A 233 5.49 -6.08 8.99
N TRP A 234 4.16 -6.25 8.96
CA TRP A 234 3.24 -5.12 8.77
C TRP A 234 3.26 -4.16 9.96
N THR A 235 3.30 -4.66 11.19
CA THR A 235 3.52 -3.81 12.36
C THR A 235 4.83 -3.04 12.22
N ALA A 236 5.92 -3.68 11.81
CA ALA A 236 7.21 -3.00 11.59
C ALA A 236 7.19 -1.94 10.46
N LEU A 237 6.41 -2.14 9.40
CA LEU A 237 6.23 -1.14 8.33
C LEU A 237 5.44 0.09 8.78
N LEU A 238 4.64 -0.06 9.83
CA LEU A 238 3.64 0.91 10.29
C LEU A 238 4.03 1.52 11.65
N GLU A 239 5.01 0.94 12.34
CA GLU A 239 5.69 1.47 13.53
C GLU A 239 6.31 2.87 13.33
N PRO A 240 6.46 3.39 12.10
CA PRO A 240 6.69 4.81 11.84
C PRO A 240 5.62 5.42 10.92
N HIS A 241 4.33 5.24 11.21
CA HIS A 241 3.34 6.28 10.84
C HIS A 241 3.54 7.58 11.63
N GLN A 242 4.48 7.62 12.58
CA GLN A 242 5.24 8.84 12.78
C GLN A 242 6.07 9.09 11.52
N ARG A 243 5.61 10.04 10.70
CA ARG A 243 6.41 10.75 9.68
C ARG A 243 7.90 10.63 10.02
N PRO A 244 8.82 10.34 9.08
CA PRO A 244 10.23 10.55 9.36
C PRO A 244 10.36 11.96 9.93
N VAL A 245 10.65 12.04 11.23
CA VAL A 245 10.78 13.33 11.89
C VAL A 245 11.93 13.98 11.14
N PRO A 246 11.75 15.19 10.56
CA PRO A 246 12.87 15.89 9.98
C PRO A 246 13.95 15.99 11.06
N VAL A 247 14.98 15.15 10.94
CA VAL A 247 16.12 15.21 11.84
C VAL A 247 16.96 16.32 11.26
N VAL A 248 17.06 17.43 12.00
CA VAL A 248 18.07 18.44 11.71
C VAL A 248 19.40 17.79 12.06
N VAL A 249 20.06 17.24 11.03
CA VAL A 249 21.40 16.70 11.14
C VAL A 249 22.35 17.89 11.20
N PRO A 250 23.19 18.02 12.26
CA PRO A 250 24.19 19.08 12.32
C PRO A 250 25.09 19.03 11.08
N GLU A 251 25.50 20.20 10.58
CA GLU A 251 26.33 20.30 9.36
C GLU A 251 27.62 19.47 9.47
N ALA A 252 28.23 19.44 10.65
CA ALA A 252 29.41 18.62 10.93
C ALA A 252 29.16 17.10 10.76
N VAL A 253 27.97 16.61 11.10
CA VAL A 253 27.61 15.19 10.90
C VAL A 253 27.34 14.91 9.42
N MET A 254 26.74 15.86 8.71
CA MET A 254 26.54 15.74 7.26
C MET A 254 27.88 15.71 6.50
N ASP A 255 28.85 16.51 6.92
CA ASP A 255 30.18 16.55 6.30
C ASP A 255 30.96 15.26 6.56
N ASP A 256 30.94 14.75 7.79
CA ASP A 256 31.53 13.45 8.13
C ASP A 256 30.93 12.29 7.32
N LEU A 257 29.60 12.25 7.20
CA LEU A 257 28.92 11.24 6.38
C LEU A 257 29.29 11.35 4.88
N ARG A 258 29.48 12.57 4.35
CA ARG A 258 29.93 12.79 2.97
C ARG A 258 31.37 12.34 2.76
N ASP A 259 32.25 12.59 3.72
CA ASP A 259 33.63 12.15 3.67
C ASP A 259 33.71 10.62 3.65
N GLN A 260 32.97 9.95 4.53
CA GLN A 260 32.87 8.49 4.57
C GLN A 260 32.31 7.91 3.26
N ALA A 261 31.26 8.53 2.70
CA ALA A 261 30.72 8.11 1.42
C ALA A 261 31.71 8.30 0.27
N THR A 262 32.48 9.40 0.29
CA THR A 262 33.51 9.67 -0.72
C THR A 262 34.64 8.65 -0.63
N GLU A 263 35.04 8.26 0.57
CA GLU A 263 36.05 7.22 0.80
C GLU A 263 35.56 5.85 0.31
N ALA A 264 34.35 5.44 0.67
CA ALA A 264 33.77 4.18 0.20
C ALA A 264 33.63 4.13 -1.34
N LEU A 265 33.28 5.24 -1.99
CA LEU A 265 33.24 5.33 -3.46
C LEU A 265 34.64 5.24 -4.08
N ARG A 266 35.67 5.83 -3.46
CA ARG A 266 37.07 5.71 -3.91
C ARG A 266 37.58 4.29 -3.79
N ASP A 267 37.13 3.57 -2.77
CA ASP A 267 37.47 2.16 -2.53
C ASP A 267 36.69 1.19 -3.43
N GLY A 268 35.93 1.70 -4.40
CA GLY A 268 35.28 0.93 -5.45
C GLY A 268 33.83 0.56 -5.18
N ALA A 269 33.20 1.14 -4.15
CA ALA A 269 31.75 1.03 -4.01
C ALA A 269 31.06 1.69 -5.21
N THR A 270 30.08 1.00 -5.80
CA THR A 270 29.26 1.54 -6.89
C THR A 270 28.08 2.36 -6.38
N LYS A 271 27.75 2.22 -5.10
CA LYS A 271 26.67 2.92 -4.40
C LYS A 271 26.95 2.93 -2.91
N VAL A 272 26.74 4.07 -2.26
CA VAL A 272 26.81 4.21 -0.80
C VAL A 272 25.49 4.76 -0.31
N THR A 273 24.85 4.05 0.62
CA THR A 273 23.62 4.49 1.28
C THR A 273 23.95 4.80 2.74
N LEU A 274 23.70 6.04 3.15
CA LEU A 274 23.94 6.51 4.51
C LEU A 274 22.62 6.48 5.28
N HIS A 275 22.61 5.79 6.42
CA HIS A 275 21.45 5.71 7.30
C HIS A 275 21.73 6.49 8.59
N VAL A 276 20.95 7.54 8.85
CA VAL A 276 20.99 8.24 10.14
C VAL A 276 20.01 7.55 11.08
N VAL A 277 20.55 6.78 12.02
CA VAL A 277 19.75 6.13 13.08
C VAL A 277 19.77 7.04 14.29
N ARG A 278 18.59 7.45 14.76
CA ARG A 278 18.48 8.17 16.04
C ARG A 278 18.63 7.15 17.15
N ASP A 279 19.70 7.25 17.95
CA ASP A 279 19.81 6.43 19.16
C ASP A 279 18.60 6.70 20.05
N GLY A 280 17.78 5.66 20.21
CA GLY A 280 16.63 5.66 21.09
C GLY A 280 17.10 5.68 22.53
N GLY A 281 17.44 6.86 23.06
CA GLY A 281 17.56 7.06 24.49
C GLY A 281 16.17 6.92 25.14
N ASP A 282 16.06 5.95 26.04
CA ASP A 282 14.88 5.55 26.81
C ASP A 282 13.89 6.68 27.13
N ARG A 283 12.60 6.39 26.91
CA ARG A 283 11.46 6.97 27.64
C ARG A 283 10.45 5.91 27.99
#